data_AF-A0A7J9IYV3-F1
#
_entry.id   AF-A0A7J9IYV3-F1
#
_cell.length_a   1.000
_cell.length_b   1.000
_cell.length_c   1.000
_cell.angle_alpha   90.00
_cell.angle_beta   90.00
_cell.angle_gamma   90.00
#
_symmetry.space_group_name_H-M   'P 1'
#
loop_
_entity.id
_entity.type
_entity.pdbx_description
1 polymer ?
#
loop_
_entity_poly.entity_id
_entity_poly.type
_entity_poly.pdbx_seq_one_letter_code
_entity_poly.pdbx_strand_id
1 'polypeptide(L)'
;MLLNIAALLQIALLQKESEIPMEELLRRYKKEAASPDRKSEDGMESENRIADAAAAARSAQPTGNTFLTTNVRTKFPFLLKHPLREYQHIGLDWLVTMYEKRLNGILADEMGLGKTIMTIALLAHLACEKGI
;
A
#
# COMPACT_ATOMS: atom_id res chain seq x y z
N MET A 1 -0.70 42.25 13.01
CA MET A 1 0.19 42.27 14.18
C MET A 1 0.28 40.91 14.88
N LEU A 2 -0.83 40.16 15.04
CA LEU A 2 -0.84 38.83 15.69
C LEU A 2 -0.10 37.71 14.94
N LEU A 3 -0.07 37.75 13.60
CA LEU A 3 0.57 36.72 12.77
C LEU A 3 2.11 36.63 12.98
N ASN A 4 2.77 37.75 13.29
CA ASN A 4 4.22 37.80 13.52
C ASN A 4 4.60 37.19 14.88
N ILE A 5 3.73 37.31 15.88
CA ILE A 5 4.00 36.81 17.23
C ILE A 5 3.93 35.27 17.25
N ALA A 6 2.96 34.68 16.55
CA ALA A 6 2.84 33.22 16.42
C ALA A 6 4.04 32.60 15.68
N ALA A 7 4.50 33.24 14.60
CA ALA A 7 5.66 32.79 13.84
C ALA A 7 6.96 32.84 14.68
N LEU A 8 7.15 33.92 15.45
CA LEU A 8 8.30 34.05 16.35
C LEU A 8 8.28 33.04 17.50
N LEU A 9 7.10 32.75 18.06
CA LEU A 9 6.93 31.70 19.08
C LEU A 9 7.27 30.31 18.53
N GLN A 10 6.85 29.99 17.31
CA GLN A 10 7.15 28.70 16.66
C GLN A 10 8.66 28.54 16.42
N ILE A 11 9.34 29.60 15.94
CA ILE A 11 10.78 29.59 15.70
C ILE A 11 11.56 29.44 17.02
N ALA A 12 11.14 30.14 18.07
CA ALA A 12 11.76 30.02 19.40
C ALA A 12 11.56 28.61 20.01
N LEU A 13 10.41 27.98 19.75
CA LEU A 13 10.12 26.63 20.22
C LEU A 13 11.00 25.59 19.51
N LEU A 14 11.17 25.72 18.19
CA LEU A 14 12.04 24.86 17.38
C LEU A 14 13.53 25.03 17.75
N GLN A 15 13.98 26.25 18.04
CA GLN A 15 15.34 26.49 18.54
C GLN A 15 15.57 25.81 19.90
N LYS A 16 14.60 25.89 20.80
CA LYS A 16 14.66 25.23 22.12
C LYS A 16 14.65 23.71 22.03
N GLU A 17 13.95 23.15 21.04
CA GLU A 17 13.96 21.71 20.77
C GLU A 17 15.28 21.22 20.18
N SER A 18 15.96 22.05 19.39
CA SER A 18 17.29 21.73 18.82
C SER A 18 18.42 21.67 19.86
N GLU A 19 18.22 22.29 21.03
CA GLU A 19 19.16 22.25 22.16
C GLU A 19 18.93 21.04 23.08
N ILE A 20 17.90 20.22 22.82
CA ILE A 20 17.66 19.01 23.62
C ILE A 20 18.77 18.01 23.33
N PRO A 21 19.54 17.58 24.35
CA PRO A 21 20.59 16.58 24.16
C PRO A 21 20.00 15.28 23.60
N MET A 22 20.72 14.66 22.67
CA MET A 22 20.27 13.49 21.91
C MET A 22 19.80 12.35 22.83
N GLU A 23 20.42 12.21 23.99
CA GLU A 23 20.10 11.24 25.04
C GLU A 23 18.68 11.43 25.61
N GLU A 24 18.24 12.67 25.78
CA GLU A 24 16.89 12.97 26.28
C GLU A 24 15.83 12.71 25.22
N LEU A 25 16.12 13.02 23.95
CA LEU A 25 15.25 12.66 22.83
C LEU A 25 15.12 11.14 22.71
N LEU A 26 16.23 10.41 22.74
CA LEU A 26 16.23 8.94 22.72
C LEU A 26 15.47 8.35 23.91
N ARG A 27 15.60 8.94 25.10
CA ARG A 27 14.85 8.52 26.30
C ARG A 27 13.34 8.68 26.13
N ARG A 28 12.89 9.77 25.50
CA ARG A 28 11.46 10.03 25.25
C ARG A 28 10.89 9.03 24.25
N TYR A 29 11.56 8.84 23.11
CA TYR A 29 11.17 7.83 22.12
C TYR A 29 11.17 6.41 22.69
N LYS A 30 12.16 6.07 23.52
CA LYS A 30 12.23 4.75 24.17
C LYS A 30 11.15 4.55 25.23
N LYS A 31 10.74 5.62 25.94
CA LYS A 31 9.68 5.57 26.94
C LYS A 31 8.30 5.41 26.31
N GLU A 32 8.06 6.04 25.17
CA GLU A 32 6.85 5.83 24.37
C GLU A 32 6.82 4.44 23.72
N ALA A 33 7.96 3.93 23.26
CA ALA A 33 8.09 2.57 22.74
C ALA A 33 8.03 1.46 23.83
N ALA A 34 8.27 1.81 25.09
CA ALA A 34 8.30 0.88 26.23
C ALA A 34 7.04 0.97 27.11
N SER A 35 5.88 1.37 26.57
CA SER A 35 4.63 0.91 27.15
C SER A 35 4.65 -0.62 27.08
N PRO A 36 4.60 -1.36 28.22
CA PRO A 36 4.48 -2.80 28.17
C PRO A 36 3.12 -3.08 27.54
N ASP A 37 3.17 -3.49 26.28
CA ASP A 37 2.06 -4.09 25.57
C ASP A 37 1.65 -5.31 26.40
N ARG A 38 0.67 -5.12 27.29
CA ARG A 38 -0.18 -6.22 27.70
C ARG A 38 -0.85 -6.62 26.39
N LYS A 39 -0.26 -7.59 25.66
CA LYS A 39 -0.91 -8.21 24.52
C LYS A 39 -2.25 -8.75 25.04
N SER A 40 -3.29 -7.94 24.92
CA SER A 40 -4.67 -8.36 25.09
C SER A 40 -4.91 -9.43 24.03
N GLU A 41 -5.82 -10.37 24.30
CA GLU A 41 -6.18 -11.41 23.33
C GLU A 41 -6.54 -10.81 21.95
N ASP A 42 -7.12 -9.61 21.96
CA ASP A 42 -7.43 -8.77 20.79
C ASP A 42 -6.18 -8.33 19.98
N GLY A 43 -5.07 -8.03 20.66
CA GLY A 43 -3.80 -7.69 20.00
C GLY A 43 -3.18 -8.89 19.30
N MET A 44 -3.23 -10.07 19.93
CA MET A 44 -2.68 -11.31 19.36
C MET A 44 -3.51 -11.83 18.18
N GLU A 45 -4.83 -11.68 18.22
CA GLU A 45 -5.70 -11.98 17.07
C GLU A 45 -5.41 -11.05 15.89
N SER A 46 -5.25 -9.74 16.15
CA SER A 46 -4.92 -8.78 15.10
C SER A 46 -3.58 -9.08 14.40
N GLU A 47 -2.57 -9.49 15.16
CA GLU A 47 -1.24 -9.82 14.64
C GLU A 47 -1.27 -11.08 13.75
N ASN A 48 -2.02 -12.11 14.17
CA ASN A 48 -2.24 -13.31 13.37
C ASN A 48 -2.98 -13.00 12.05
N ARG A 49 -4.04 -12.18 12.09
CA ARG A 49 -4.79 -11.77 10.89
C ARG A 49 -3.91 -11.01 9.89
N ILE A 50 -3.00 -10.16 10.38
CA ILE A 50 -2.04 -9.45 9.54
C ILE A 50 -1.03 -10.43 8.92
N ALA A 51 -0.52 -11.39 9.70
CA ALA A 51 0.42 -12.39 9.22
C ALA A 51 -0.19 -13.26 8.10
N ASP A 52 -1.45 -13.69 8.28
CA ASP A 52 -2.19 -14.48 7.30
C ASP A 52 -2.45 -13.70 6.01
N ALA A 53 -2.91 -12.44 6.13
CA ALA A 53 -3.11 -11.56 4.97
C ALA A 53 -1.80 -11.34 4.21
N ALA A 54 -0.68 -11.15 4.91
CA ALA A 54 0.63 -11.00 4.31
C ALA A 54 1.09 -12.28 3.58
N ALA A 55 0.84 -13.46 4.14
CA ALA A 55 1.12 -14.73 3.49
C ALA A 55 0.28 -14.94 2.21
N ALA A 56 -1.02 -14.59 2.29
CA ALA A 56 -1.93 -14.66 1.15
C ALA A 56 -1.54 -13.69 0.03
N ALA A 57 -1.04 -12.50 0.38
CA ALA A 57 -0.53 -11.51 -0.57
C ALA A 57 0.77 -11.97 -1.25
N ARG A 58 1.72 -12.55 -0.49
CA ARG A 58 2.98 -13.09 -1.05
C ARG A 58 2.73 -14.19 -2.07
N SER A 59 1.82 -15.12 -1.77
CA SER A 59 1.45 -16.19 -2.70
C SER A 59 0.70 -15.70 -3.94
N ALA A 60 0.16 -14.48 -3.92
CA ALA A 60 -0.52 -13.87 -5.05
C ALA A 60 0.41 -13.07 -5.96
N GLN A 61 1.69 -12.87 -5.63
CA GLN A 61 2.59 -12.05 -6.44
C GLN A 61 2.81 -12.66 -7.84
N PRO A 62 2.89 -11.82 -8.89
CA PRO A 62 3.19 -12.29 -10.24
C PRO A 62 4.63 -12.83 -10.31
N THR A 63 4.83 -13.91 -11.04
CA THR A 63 6.12 -14.60 -11.16
C THR A 63 7.03 -14.05 -12.27
N GLY A 64 6.60 -13.00 -12.95
CA GLY A 64 7.31 -12.39 -14.07
C GLY A 64 6.51 -11.28 -14.74
N ASN A 65 6.97 -10.83 -15.91
CA ASN A 65 6.41 -9.70 -16.66
C ASN A 65 6.06 -10.04 -18.13
N THR A 66 6.20 -11.30 -18.53
CA THR A 66 5.84 -11.82 -19.86
C THR A 66 4.92 -13.03 -19.74
N PHE A 67 4.13 -13.32 -20.77
CA PHE A 67 3.24 -14.49 -20.77
C PHE A 67 3.99 -15.83 -20.79
N LEU A 68 5.27 -15.84 -21.16
CA LEU A 68 6.13 -17.02 -21.07
C LEU A 68 6.48 -17.40 -19.62
N THR A 69 6.47 -16.42 -18.72
CA THR A 69 6.92 -16.57 -17.33
C THR A 69 5.77 -16.51 -16.33
N THR A 70 4.59 -16.08 -16.77
CA THR A 70 3.40 -15.91 -15.93
C THR A 70 2.15 -16.38 -16.65
N ASN A 71 1.36 -17.22 -16.00
CA ASN A 71 0.08 -17.68 -16.53
C ASN A 71 -1.01 -16.66 -16.18
N VAL A 72 -1.52 -15.96 -17.19
CA VAL A 72 -2.60 -14.97 -17.05
C VAL A 72 -3.93 -15.64 -17.35
N ARG A 73 -4.83 -15.63 -16.36
CA ARG A 73 -6.17 -16.25 -16.46
C ARG A 73 -7.25 -15.23 -16.76
N THR A 74 -7.00 -13.99 -16.40
CA THR A 74 -7.95 -12.90 -16.48
C THR A 74 -8.28 -12.59 -17.94
N LYS A 75 -9.56 -12.70 -18.29
CA LYS A 75 -10.04 -12.33 -19.62
C LYS A 75 -9.89 -10.83 -19.84
N PHE A 76 -9.61 -10.47 -21.08
CA PHE A 76 -9.59 -9.06 -21.48
C PHE A 76 -11.01 -8.47 -21.42
N PRO A 77 -11.22 -7.37 -20.67
CA PRO A 77 -12.55 -6.77 -20.56
C PRO A 77 -12.95 -6.08 -21.86
N PHE A 78 -14.05 -6.52 -22.47
CA PHE A 78 -14.50 -6.06 -23.79
C PHE A 78 -14.81 -4.56 -23.88
N LEU A 79 -15.02 -3.89 -22.74
CA LEU A 79 -15.21 -2.43 -22.67
C LEU A 79 -13.93 -1.64 -23.01
N LEU A 80 -12.75 -2.26 -23.00
CA LEU A 80 -11.52 -1.63 -23.44
C LEU A 80 -11.38 -1.67 -24.96
N LYS A 81 -11.21 -0.50 -25.57
CA LYS A 81 -11.06 -0.35 -27.03
C LYS A 81 -9.71 -0.84 -27.56
N HIS A 82 -8.67 -0.81 -26.74
CA HIS A 82 -7.30 -1.14 -27.14
C HIS A 82 -6.70 -2.22 -26.23
N PRO A 83 -5.90 -3.15 -26.79
CA PRO A 83 -5.29 -4.23 -26.01
C PRO A 83 -4.23 -3.68 -25.03
N LEU A 84 -4.03 -4.41 -23.93
CA LEU A 84 -2.96 -4.16 -22.97
C LEU A 84 -1.65 -4.79 -23.44
N ARG A 85 -0.51 -4.22 -23.04
CA ARG A 85 0.80 -4.89 -23.16
C ARG A 85 0.88 -6.05 -22.18
N GLU A 86 1.75 -7.03 -22.43
CA GLU A 86 1.81 -8.27 -21.60
C GLU A 86 1.95 -7.99 -20.10
N TYR A 87 2.90 -7.14 -19.73
CA TYR A 87 3.14 -6.76 -18.33
C TYR A 87 1.93 -6.03 -17.71
N GLN A 88 1.15 -5.28 -18.51
CA GLN A 88 -0.06 -4.60 -18.04
C GLN A 88 -1.19 -5.59 -17.80
N HIS A 89 -1.28 -6.63 -18.62
CA HIS A 89 -2.27 -7.69 -18.46
C HIS A 89 -1.92 -8.58 -17.27
N ILE A 90 -0.62 -8.86 -17.04
CA ILE A 90 -0.16 -9.52 -15.81
C ILE A 90 -0.49 -8.67 -14.58
N GLY A 91 -0.27 -7.36 -14.64
CA GLY A 91 -0.66 -6.44 -13.57
C GLY A 91 -2.18 -6.44 -13.32
N LEU A 92 -2.99 -6.49 -14.37
CA LEU A 92 -4.45 -6.66 -14.25
C LEU A 92 -4.81 -7.99 -13.57
N ASP A 93 -4.20 -9.10 -13.97
CA ASP A 93 -4.47 -10.43 -13.39
C ASP A 93 -4.13 -10.49 -11.90
N TRP A 94 -3.02 -9.84 -11.52
CA TRP A 94 -2.65 -9.65 -10.13
C TRP A 94 -3.70 -8.86 -9.35
N LEU A 95 -4.15 -7.72 -9.89
CA LEU A 95 -5.18 -6.89 -9.25
C LEU A 95 -6.52 -7.62 -9.08
N VAL A 96 -6.92 -8.42 -10.08
CA VAL A 96 -8.12 -9.26 -9.99
C VAL A 96 -7.96 -10.31 -8.89
N THR A 97 -6.80 -10.97 -8.82
CA THR A 97 -6.49 -11.94 -7.76
C THR A 97 -6.56 -11.30 -6.37
N MET A 98 -6.04 -10.08 -6.22
CA MET A 98 -6.11 -9.33 -4.96
C MET A 98 -7.56 -9.00 -4.58
N TYR A 99 -8.38 -8.57 -5.55
CA TYR A 99 -9.80 -8.32 -5.35
C TYR A 99 -10.57 -9.58 -4.90
N GLU A 100 -10.31 -10.73 -5.53
CA GLU A 100 -10.94 -12.01 -5.19
C GLU A 100 -10.56 -12.49 -3.79
N LYS A 101 -9.31 -12.24 -3.37
CA LYS A 101 -8.82 -12.54 -2.02
C LYS A 101 -9.23 -11.50 -0.97
N ARG A 102 -9.95 -10.43 -1.35
CA ARG A 102 -10.29 -9.29 -0.48
C ARG A 102 -9.07 -8.63 0.16
N LEU A 103 -7.97 -8.57 -0.60
CA LEU A 103 -6.73 -7.93 -0.20
C LEU A 103 -6.54 -6.60 -0.95
N ASN A 104 -6.03 -5.60 -0.25
CA ASN A 104 -5.60 -4.36 -0.87
C ASN A 104 -4.16 -4.49 -1.38
N GLY A 105 -3.84 -3.85 -2.49
CA GLY A 105 -2.51 -3.87 -3.10
C GLY A 105 -2.05 -2.47 -3.51
N ILE A 106 -0.72 -2.28 -3.57
CA ILE A 106 -0.10 -1.04 -4.04
C ILE A 106 0.58 -1.31 -5.38
N LEU A 107 0.25 -0.54 -6.41
CA LEU A 107 0.96 -0.55 -7.69
C LEU A 107 2.16 0.41 -7.61
N ALA A 108 3.33 -0.14 -7.28
CA ALA A 108 4.57 0.61 -7.07
C ALA A 108 5.54 0.53 -8.27
N ASP A 109 5.06 0.15 -9.46
CA ASP A 109 5.89 0.07 -10.66
C ASP A 109 6.44 1.45 -11.10
N GLU A 110 7.46 1.42 -11.96
CA GLU A 110 8.06 2.60 -12.58
C GLU A 110 7.03 3.56 -13.23
N MET A 111 7.39 4.84 -13.28
CA MET A 111 6.56 5.86 -13.95
C MET A 111 6.46 5.56 -15.46
N GLY A 112 5.29 5.79 -16.05
CA GLY A 112 5.08 5.54 -17.49
C GLY A 112 4.70 4.11 -17.89
N LEU A 113 4.69 3.14 -16.96
CA LEU A 113 4.25 1.77 -17.25
C LEU A 113 2.73 1.63 -17.47
N GLY A 114 1.96 2.69 -17.19
CA GLY A 114 0.52 2.70 -17.42
C GLY A 114 -0.29 2.15 -16.26
N LYS A 115 0.07 2.48 -15.02
CA LYS A 115 -0.72 2.15 -13.82
C LYS A 115 -2.18 2.59 -13.93
N THR A 116 -2.43 3.77 -14.52
CA THR A 116 -3.79 4.28 -14.76
C THR A 116 -4.60 3.36 -15.67
N ILE A 117 -4.03 2.89 -16.78
CA ILE A 117 -4.77 1.99 -17.68
C ILE A 117 -5.00 0.62 -17.04
N MET A 118 -4.08 0.15 -16.19
CA MET A 118 -4.28 -1.07 -15.39
C MET A 118 -5.45 -0.91 -14.41
N THR A 119 -5.56 0.23 -13.72
CA THR A 119 -6.69 0.51 -12.82
C THR A 119 -8.02 0.60 -13.59
N ILE A 120 -8.04 1.27 -14.75
CA ILE A 120 -9.24 1.32 -15.61
C ILE A 120 -9.63 -0.09 -16.08
N ALA A 121 -8.65 -0.91 -16.46
CA ALA A 121 -8.87 -2.28 -16.87
C ALA A 121 -9.46 -3.14 -15.74
N LEU A 122 -9.02 -2.93 -14.49
CA LEU A 122 -9.61 -3.59 -13.32
C LEU A 122 -11.09 -3.22 -13.17
N LEU A 123 -11.43 -1.93 -13.22
CA LEU A 123 -12.82 -1.49 -13.12
C LEU A 123 -13.68 -2.05 -14.27
N ALA A 124 -13.16 -2.04 -15.50
CA ALA A 124 -13.84 -2.63 -16.64
C ALA A 124 -14.05 -4.14 -16.46
N HIS A 125 -13.06 -4.86 -15.93
CA HIS A 125 -13.18 -6.28 -15.61
C HIS A 125 -14.27 -6.54 -14.57
N LEU A 126 -14.32 -5.74 -13.49
CA LEU A 126 -15.37 -5.87 -12.47
C LEU A 126 -16.77 -5.64 -13.06
N ALA A 127 -16.93 -4.62 -13.90
CA ALA A 127 -18.19 -4.35 -14.58
C ALA A 127 -18.61 -5.47 -15.53
N CYS A 128 -17.66 -6.04 -16.30
CA CYS A 128 -17.96 -7.05 -17.31
C CYS A 128 -18.18 -8.46 -16.72
N GLU A 129 -17.30 -8.89 -15.82
CA GLU A 129 -17.24 -10.29 -15.36
C GLU A 129 -17.86 -10.48 -13.98
N LYS A 130 -17.93 -9.44 -13.14
CA LYS A 130 -18.54 -9.50 -11.80
C LYS A 130 -19.90 -8.78 -11.73
N GLY A 131 -20.21 -7.89 -12.68
CA GLY A 131 -21.49 -7.17 -12.77
C GLY A 131 -21.69 -6.13 -11.66
N ILE A 132 -20.60 -5.52 -11.19
CA ILE A 132 -20.59 -4.50 -10.11
C ILE A 132 -20.13 -3.16 -10.68
#